data_AF-A0A1F7IC03-F1
#
_entry.id   AF-A0A1F7IC03-F1
#
_cell.length_a   1.000
_cell.length_b   1.000
_cell.length_c   1.000
_cell.angle_alpha   90.00
_cell.angle_beta   90.00
_cell.angle_gamma   90.00
#
_symmetry.space_group_name_H-M   'P 1'
#
loop_
_entity.id
_entity.type
_entity.pdbx_description
1 polymer ?
#
loop_
_entity_poly.entity_id
_entity_poly.type
_entity_poly.pdbx_seq_one_letter_code
_entity_poly.pdbx_strand_id
1 'polypeptide(L)'
;MEQKIFFKSKDGLKLCGIWHIPNQPTNKAVILAHGLTVDKDEEGIFVELAELLKKKGFAVFRFDFRGHGESEGKSIDTTISGEVADIKSAINFVKKD
;
A
#
# COMPACT_ATOMS: atom_id res chain seq x y z
N MET A 1 9.44 2.69 -11.94
CA MET A 1 9.72 3.91 -11.16
C MET A 1 8.90 3.83 -9.88
N GLU A 2 9.39 4.36 -8.76
CA GLU A 2 8.60 4.49 -7.54
C GLU A 2 7.83 5.81 -7.56
N GLN A 3 6.54 5.77 -7.21
CA GLN A 3 5.72 6.97 -7.07
C GLN A 3 4.97 6.92 -5.74
N LYS A 4 5.32 7.86 -4.85
CA LYS A 4 4.59 8.07 -3.59
C LYS A 4 3.27 8.77 -3.86
N ILE A 5 2.22 8.30 -3.20
CA ILE A 5 0.88 8.89 -3.27
C ILE A 5 0.18 8.78 -1.92
N PHE A 6 -0.73 9.71 -1.67
CA PHE A 6 -1.63 9.66 -0.55
C PHE A 6 -3.05 9.39 -1.04
N PHE A 7 -3.74 8.48 -0.38
CA PHE A 7 -5.14 8.14 -0.63
C PHE A 7 -5.92 8.22 0.67
N LYS A 8 -7.25 8.12 0.60
CA LYS A 8 -8.10 8.17 1.80
C LYS A 8 -8.67 6.81 2.14
N SER A 9 -8.65 6.47 3.42
CA SER A 9 -9.46 5.38 3.97
C SER A 9 -10.96 5.73 3.88
N LYS A 10 -11.82 4.72 4.04
CA LYS A 10 -13.28 4.91 4.04
C LYS A 10 -13.75 5.91 5.11
N ASP A 11 -13.09 5.94 6.26
CA ASP A 11 -13.36 6.84 7.38
C ASP A 11 -12.56 8.15 7.33
N GLY A 12 -11.82 8.40 6.24
CA GLY A 12 -11.25 9.70 5.91
C GLY A 12 -9.80 9.93 6.33
N LEU A 13 -9.14 8.94 6.93
CA LEU A 13 -7.70 9.01 7.23
C LEU A 13 -6.88 9.08 5.94
N LYS A 14 -5.84 9.92 5.94
CA LYS A 14 -4.87 9.95 4.85
C LYS A 14 -3.88 8.80 5.02
N LEU A 15 -3.85 7.90 4.04
CA LEU A 15 -2.94 6.76 4.00
C LEU A 15 -1.84 6.98 2.95
N CYS A 16 -0.62 6.55 3.25
CA CYS A 16 0.52 6.65 2.34
C CYS A 16 0.72 5.33 1.58
N GLY A 17 0.99 5.42 0.28
CA GLY A 17 1.39 4.26 -0.52
C GLY A 17 2.42 4.59 -1.58
N ILE A 18 3.12 3.56 -2.05
CA ILE A 18 4.13 3.63 -3.10
C ILE A 18 3.70 2.71 -4.24
N TRP A 19 3.65 3.28 -5.44
CA TRP A 19 3.48 2.55 -6.68
C TRP A 19 4.83 2.13 -7.26
N HIS A 20 4.94 0.86 -7.65
CA HIS A 20 5.99 0.35 -8.53
C HIS A 20 5.35 0.01 -9.88
N ILE A 21 5.47 0.94 -10.83
CA ILE A 21 4.82 0.82 -12.15
C ILE A 21 5.82 0.26 -13.16
N PRO A 22 5.47 -0.82 -13.91
CA PRO A 22 6.30 -1.33 -14.99
C PRO A 22 6.35 -0.34 -16.15
N ASN A 23 7.40 -0.41 -16.98
CA ASN A 23 7.55 0.51 -18.11
C ASN A 23 6.50 0.29 -19.21
N GLN A 24 5.89 -0.90 -19.27
CA GLN A 24 4.82 -1.21 -20.21
C GLN A 24 3.46 -1.14 -19.51
N PRO A 25 2.38 -0.69 -20.19
CA PRO A 25 1.04 -0.72 -19.63
C PRO A 25 0.64 -2.11 -19.16
N THR A 26 -0.05 -2.20 -18.02
CA THR A 26 -0.52 -3.46 -17.44
C THR A 26 -1.89 -3.29 -16.80
N ASN A 27 -2.68 -4.36 -16.81
CA ASN A 27 -3.93 -4.49 -16.06
C ASN A 27 -3.81 -5.46 -14.87
N LYS A 28 -2.58 -5.89 -14.55
CA LYS A 28 -2.28 -6.80 -13.45
C LYS A 28 -1.72 -6.00 -12.28
N ALA A 29 -2.39 -6.08 -11.13
CA ALA A 29 -1.98 -5.37 -9.93
C ALA A 29 -1.76 -6.34 -8.76
N VAL A 30 -0.80 -6.01 -7.90
CA VAL A 30 -0.56 -6.67 -6.61
C VAL A 30 -0.57 -5.61 -5.52
N ILE A 31 -1.29 -5.87 -4.43
CA ILE A 31 -1.27 -5.02 -3.24
C ILE A 31 -0.50 -5.74 -2.15
N LEU A 32 0.51 -5.07 -1.58
CA LEU A 32 1.30 -5.56 -0.46
C LEU A 32 0.82 -4.86 0.81
N ALA A 33 0.40 -5.66 1.80
CA ALA A 33 -0.12 -5.23 3.09
C ALA A 33 0.82 -5.74 4.17
N HIS A 34 1.41 -4.82 4.94
CA HIS A 34 2.49 -5.13 5.86
C HIS A 34 2.00 -5.81 7.15
N GLY A 35 2.92 -6.42 7.87
CA GLY A 35 2.68 -7.06 9.16
C GLY A 35 2.48 -6.08 10.31
N LEU A 36 2.33 -6.62 11.52
CA LEU A 36 2.20 -5.82 12.72
C LEU A 36 3.52 -5.10 13.04
N THR A 37 3.45 -3.89 13.59
CA THR A 37 4.59 -3.11 14.11
C THR A 37 5.65 -2.66 13.09
N VAL A 38 5.42 -2.93 11.81
CA VAL A 38 6.26 -2.50 10.67
C VAL A 38 5.49 -1.51 9.80
N ASP A 39 6.02 -1.18 8.62
CA ASP A 39 5.44 -0.26 7.65
C ASP A 39 5.44 -0.87 6.24
N LYS A 40 5.04 -0.08 5.24
CA LYS A 40 4.95 -0.48 3.82
C LYS A 40 6.21 -1.05 3.20
N ASP A 41 7.38 -0.93 3.84
CA ASP A 41 8.62 -1.54 3.38
C ASP A 41 8.78 -2.99 3.86
N GLU A 42 8.07 -3.41 4.92
CA GLU A 42 8.21 -4.74 5.57
C GLU A 42 9.69 -5.10 5.81
N GLU A 43 10.39 -4.22 6.53
CA GLU A 43 11.85 -4.32 6.76
C GLU A 43 12.68 -4.45 5.45
N GLY A 44 12.15 -3.93 4.34
CA GLY A 44 12.75 -3.95 3.01
C GLY A 44 12.29 -5.10 2.12
N ILE A 45 11.68 -6.17 2.67
CA ILE A 45 11.25 -7.35 1.90
C ILE A 45 10.21 -6.96 0.85
N PHE A 46 9.30 -6.03 1.16
CA PHE A 46 8.29 -5.59 0.20
C PHE A 46 8.87 -4.73 -0.91
N VAL A 47 9.94 -3.97 -0.64
CA VAL A 47 10.63 -3.20 -1.68
C VAL A 47 11.26 -4.16 -2.71
N GLU A 48 11.94 -5.20 -2.24
CA GLU A 48 12.54 -6.23 -3.11
C GLU A 48 11.47 -6.99 -3.90
N LEU A 49 10.41 -7.44 -3.24
CA LEU A 49 9.31 -8.15 -3.89
C LEU A 49 8.60 -7.29 -4.93
N ALA A 50 8.34 -6.02 -4.61
CA ALA A 50 7.71 -5.08 -5.54
C ALA A 50 8.56 -4.88 -6.81
N GLU A 51 9.88 -4.75 -6.65
CA GLU A 51 10.80 -4.63 -7.80
C GLU A 51 10.85 -5.90 -8.66
N LEU A 52 10.80 -7.09 -8.05
CA LEU A 52 10.74 -8.36 -8.78
C LEU A 52 9.42 -8.52 -9.56
N LEU A 53 8.29 -8.22 -8.92
CA LEU A 53 6.97 -8.29 -9.54
C LEU A 53 6.79 -7.23 -10.65
N LYS A 54 7.31 -6.02 -10.45
CA LYS A 54 7.37 -4.98 -11.48
C LYS A 54 8.10 -5.47 -12.73
N LYS A 55 9.27 -6.13 -12.56
CA LYS A 55 10.02 -6.73 -13.69
C LYS A 55 9.24 -7.85 -14.39
N LYS A 56 8.24 -8.45 -13.73
CA LYS A 56 7.31 -9.44 -14.32
C LYS A 56 6.04 -8.82 -14.91
N GLY A 57 5.94 -7.49 -14.95
CA GLY A 57 4.84 -6.77 -15.59
C GLY A 57 3.62 -6.54 -14.69
N PHE A 58 3.78 -6.63 -13.37
CA PHE A 58 2.73 -6.24 -12.42
C PHE A 58 2.91 -4.79 -11.97
N ALA A 59 1.83 -4.03 -11.88
CA ALA A 59 1.81 -2.82 -11.07
C ALA A 59 1.72 -3.25 -9.59
N VAL A 60 2.64 -2.77 -8.76
CA VAL A 60 2.65 -3.16 -7.33
C VAL A 60 2.37 -1.94 -6.48
N PHE A 61 1.44 -2.05 -5.56
CA PHE A 61 1.09 -1.02 -4.60
C PHE A 61 1.35 -1.53 -3.19
N ARG A 62 2.26 -0.88 -2.48
CA ARG A 62 2.54 -1.13 -1.06
C ARG A 62 2.14 0.09 -0.28
N PHE A 63 1.49 -0.08 0.87
CA PHE A 63 0.92 1.04 1.62
C PHE A 63 1.06 0.84 3.12
N ASP A 64 1.07 1.96 3.84
CA ASP A 64 1.11 2.00 5.29
C ASP A 64 -0.31 1.85 5.83
N PHE A 65 -0.54 0.89 6.71
CA PHE A 65 -1.78 0.84 7.49
C PHE A 65 -1.94 2.09 8.35
N ARG A 66 -3.18 2.39 8.76
CA ARG A 66 -3.44 3.47 9.72
C ARG A 66 -2.52 3.33 10.95
N GLY A 67 -1.99 4.46 11.41
CA GLY A 67 -1.10 4.53 12.57
C GLY A 67 0.30 3.95 12.37
N HIS A 68 0.68 3.59 11.14
CA HIS A 68 2.01 3.08 10.80
C HIS A 68 2.67 3.95 9.71
N GLY A 69 4.00 3.95 9.68
CA GLY A 69 4.79 4.65 8.68
C GLY A 69 4.38 6.12 8.50
N GLU A 70 3.98 6.46 7.28
CA GLU A 70 3.57 7.81 6.88
C GLU A 70 2.04 7.99 6.80
N SER A 71 1.27 6.98 7.21
CA SER A 71 -0.19 7.05 7.30
C SER A 71 -0.65 7.77 8.57
N GLU A 72 -1.78 8.46 8.48
CA GLU A 72 -2.44 9.09 9.62
C GLU A 72 -2.98 8.05 10.61
N GLY A 73 -3.28 8.53 11.83
CA GLY A 73 -3.74 7.72 12.95
C GLY A 73 -2.64 7.53 14.00
N LYS A 74 -2.97 6.78 15.05
CA LYS A 74 -2.01 6.36 16.07
C LYS A 74 -2.02 4.84 16.14
N SER A 75 -0.86 4.21 16.21
CA SER A 75 -0.73 2.76 16.29
C SER A 75 -1.54 2.14 17.44
N ILE A 76 -1.65 2.84 18.58
CA ILE A 76 -2.44 2.40 19.74
C ILE A 76 -3.95 2.34 19.48
N ASP A 77 -4.44 3.11 18.50
CA ASP A 77 -5.85 3.15 18.10
C ASP A 77 -6.16 2.19 16.94
N THR A 78 -5.15 1.48 16.42
CA THR A 78 -5.31 0.55 15.30
C THR A 78 -6.06 -0.70 15.75
N THR A 79 -7.01 -1.13 14.91
CA THR A 79 -7.80 -2.35 15.11
C THR A 79 -7.82 -3.15 13.82
N ILE A 80 -8.02 -4.47 13.92
CA ILE A 80 -8.17 -5.35 12.75
C ILE A 80 -9.29 -4.87 11.82
N SER A 81 -10.40 -4.36 12.37
CA SER A 81 -11.48 -3.81 11.54
C SER A 81 -11.08 -2.54 10.81
N GLY A 82 -10.25 -1.70 11.43
CA GLY A 82 -9.65 -0.53 10.80
C GLY A 82 -8.71 -0.91 9.65
N GLU A 83 -7.81 -1.87 9.87
CA GLU A 83 -6.91 -2.37 8.83
C GLU A 83 -7.70 -3.00 7.66
N VAL A 84 -8.76 -3.76 7.93
CA VAL A 84 -9.65 -4.27 6.88
C VAL A 84 -10.29 -3.13 6.07
N ALA A 85 -10.65 -2.01 6.72
CA ALA A 85 -11.17 -0.84 6.03
C ALA A 85 -10.09 -0.18 5.14
N ASP A 86 -8.83 -0.17 5.59
CA ASP A 86 -7.69 0.36 4.84
C ASP A 86 -7.39 -0.50 3.61
N ILE A 87 -7.33 -1.84 3.74
CA ILE A 87 -7.16 -2.77 2.60
C ILE A 87 -8.25 -2.54 1.56
N LYS A 88 -9.52 -2.46 1.99
CA LYS A 88 -10.64 -2.20 1.07
C LYS A 88 -10.50 -0.86 0.36
N SER A 89 -9.98 0.15 1.04
CA SER A 89 -9.74 1.48 0.46
C SER A 89 -8.59 1.44 -0.54
N ALA A 90 -7.50 0.72 -0.23
CA ALA A 90 -6.38 0.49 -1.15
C ALA A 90 -6.83 -0.26 -2.41
N ILE A 91 -7.63 -1.33 -2.27
CA ILE A 91 -8.21 -2.07 -3.41
C ILE A 91 -9.05 -1.13 -4.29
N ASN A 92 -9.89 -0.29 -3.69
CA ASN A 92 -10.73 0.64 -4.45
C ASN A 92 -9.92 1.74 -5.14
N PHE A 93 -8.84 2.20 -4.52
CA PHE A 93 -7.91 3.16 -5.09
C PHE A 93 -7.20 2.57 -6.31
N VAL A 94 -6.58 1.39 -6.15
CA VAL A 94 -5.89 0.63 -7.21
C VAL A 94 -6.79 0.27 -8.39
N LYS A 95 -8.10 0.06 -8.17
CA LYS A 95 -9.06 -0.25 -9.25
C LYS A 95 -9.52 0.97 -10.05
N LYS A 96 -9.39 2.17 -9.51
CA LYS A 96 -9.88 3.42 -10.13
C LYS A 96 -8.80 4.14 -10.94
N ASP A 97 -7.53 3.96 -10.56
CA ASP A 97 -6.35 4.39 -11.30
C ASP A 97 -6.03 3.44 -12.47
#